data_AF-A0AA35YJB4-F1
#
_entry.id   AF-A0AA35YJB4-F1
#
_cell.length_a   1.000
_cell.length_b   1.000
_cell.length_c   1.000
_cell.angle_alpha   90.00
_cell.angle_beta   90.00
_cell.angle_gamma   90.00
#
_symmetry.space_group_name_H-M   'P 1'
#
loop_
_entity.id
_entity.type
_entity.pdbx_description
1 polymer ?
#
loop_
_entity_poly.entity_id
_entity_poly.type
_entity_poly.pdbx_seq_one_letter_code
_entity_poly.pdbx_strand_id
1 'polypeptide(L)'
;MKYAVQTCSLSSRWEFLWTSMPCLNLSSREFSCLPKFAKFVNHVLTHRNHQVEVSSVKLHFNGAASQVFVRKIASYMFSHNVQQLTVVCFPKKHHEFPPSLFSSQTLKHFTLSNRPLYTSPCLTPKTPWDFPALATLHLSHITLCDDHTEKSVDLFSKCVNLKNLTLEWFTVEAIDIITPRLSNLVLIKGRRSLVINLVAPQLEHLTIIDCSIDYLNAPPGLSSLCYTGDLPQQFSKDGFHSLNKVSICCDMYRQYKEKVARKAIKMLQELHSARYLTLNVDFIECLSSYPNLLSHHPSPFSSLICLTIDSSMRNDAYNVKMSTEARNFFLENSPNATFIMELPEPPPTKAMKQKEARAKKAKRAAEIAIHMTEFQALLDHDNMNVERTQAKEKVNVTLEKLMAQSKAQVGKMHNQTERLMAEFKICVEEVRDLVNEEEAEVKAIISKGTLIRSLLEDMPKRERTEVEARYSRQLEEIEAQHVRLASRLVTLEGILACEQFMSHCISKYLASSNSSTTIPTPSTSSINPMP
;
A
#
# COMPACT_ATOMS: atom_id res chain seq x y z
N MET A 1 16.29 3.66 20.75
CA MET A 1 17.19 3.91 21.91
C MET A 1 18.24 4.99 21.63
N LYS A 2 18.98 4.95 20.51
CA LYS A 2 20.10 5.88 20.26
C LYS A 2 19.70 7.36 20.36
N TYR A 3 18.62 7.80 19.70
CA TYR A 3 18.14 9.17 19.84
C TYR A 3 17.76 9.53 21.28
N ALA A 4 17.10 8.63 22.03
CA ALA A 4 16.78 8.91 23.43
C ALA A 4 18.04 9.14 24.29
N VAL A 5 19.10 8.35 24.07
CA VAL A 5 20.41 8.54 24.73
C VAL A 5 21.14 9.80 24.24
N GLN A 6 20.96 10.22 22.99
CA GLN A 6 21.56 11.47 22.49
C GLN A 6 20.81 12.71 22.96
N THR A 7 19.48 12.70 22.91
CA THR A 7 18.62 13.81 23.33
C THR A 7 18.68 14.03 24.84
N CYS A 8 18.99 13.01 25.64
CA CYS A 8 19.12 13.16 27.08
C CYS A 8 20.27 14.09 27.51
N SER A 9 21.27 14.33 26.65
CA SER A 9 22.33 15.30 26.92
C SER A 9 21.89 16.76 26.73
N LEU A 10 20.69 17.00 26.15
CA LEU A 10 20.18 18.34 25.91
C LEU A 10 19.50 18.95 27.16
N SER A 11 19.22 18.15 28.19
CA SER A 11 18.61 18.62 29.44
C SER A 11 18.83 17.63 30.58
N SER A 12 19.28 18.12 31.74
CA SER A 12 19.47 17.32 32.96
C SER A 12 18.20 16.59 33.42
N ARG A 13 17.01 17.13 33.09
CA ARG A 13 15.72 16.47 33.36
C ARG A 13 15.53 15.17 32.58
N TRP A 14 16.17 15.05 31.41
CA TRP A 14 16.04 13.89 30.52
C TRP A 14 17.21 12.91 30.64
N GLU A 15 18.31 13.34 31.26
CA GLU A 15 19.57 12.60 31.43
C GLU A 15 19.36 11.16 31.91
N PHE A 16 18.46 10.94 32.87
CA PHE A 16 18.20 9.61 33.44
C PHE A 16 16.98 8.88 32.86
N LEU A 17 16.15 9.53 32.04
CA LEU A 17 14.88 8.93 31.58
C LEU A 17 15.11 7.68 30.73
N TRP A 18 16.15 7.66 29.89
CA TRP A 18 16.46 6.49 29.06
C TRP A 18 16.90 5.28 29.90
N THR A 19 17.47 5.50 31.09
CA THR A 19 17.96 4.43 31.99
C THR A 19 16.82 3.62 32.63
N SER A 20 15.58 4.15 32.58
CA SER A 20 14.40 3.56 33.23
C SER A 20 13.34 3.09 32.23
N MET A 21 13.63 3.04 30.93
CA MET A 21 12.66 2.57 29.94
C MET A 21 12.37 1.06 30.05
N PRO A 22 11.10 0.63 30.19
CA PRO A 22 10.77 -0.79 30.32
C PRO A 22 10.95 -1.59 29.02
N CYS A 23 11.05 -0.91 27.88
CA CYS A 23 11.16 -1.53 26.56
C CYS A 23 12.45 -1.07 25.87
N LEU A 24 13.35 -2.00 25.55
CA LEU A 24 14.62 -1.70 24.88
C LEU A 24 14.53 -2.01 23.39
N ASN A 25 14.56 -0.97 22.55
CA ASN A 25 14.62 -1.13 21.10
C ASN A 25 16.01 -0.72 20.57
N LEU A 26 16.82 -1.72 20.26
CA LEU A 26 18.21 -1.61 19.87
C LEU A 26 18.37 -2.01 18.39
N SER A 27 18.68 -1.04 17.54
CA SER A 27 18.82 -1.23 16.09
C SER A 27 20.20 -0.84 15.60
N SER A 28 20.84 -1.71 14.81
CA SER A 28 22.12 -1.44 14.19
C SER A 28 22.03 -0.55 12.94
N ARG A 29 20.82 -0.18 12.48
CA ARG A 29 20.63 0.61 11.24
C ARG A 29 21.36 1.95 11.27
N GLU A 30 21.46 2.54 12.46
CA GLU A 30 22.09 3.84 12.66
C GLU A 30 23.60 3.76 12.96
N PHE A 31 24.21 2.59 12.75
CA PHE A 31 25.62 2.33 13.04
C PHE A 31 26.33 1.85 11.78
N SER A 32 27.55 2.36 11.54
CA SER A 32 28.32 2.02 10.34
C SER A 32 28.79 0.55 10.31
N CYS A 33 28.87 -0.11 11.46
CA CYS A 33 29.23 -1.53 11.55
C CYS A 33 28.74 -2.18 12.86
N LEU A 34 28.60 -3.50 12.83
CA LEU A 34 28.11 -4.30 13.96
C LEU A 34 28.95 -4.17 15.25
N PRO A 35 30.30 -4.09 15.21
CA PRO A 35 31.10 -3.87 16.41
C PRO A 35 30.80 -2.54 17.11
N LYS A 36 30.54 -1.45 16.37
CA LYS A 36 30.16 -0.16 16.97
C LYS A 36 28.78 -0.24 17.63
N PHE A 37 27.83 -0.90 16.98
CA PHE A 37 26.52 -1.19 17.57
C PHE A 37 26.65 -2.04 18.84
N ALA A 38 27.47 -3.10 18.82
CA ALA A 38 27.69 -3.96 19.98
C ALA A 38 28.30 -3.18 21.17
N LYS A 39 29.25 -2.27 20.92
CA LYS A 39 29.79 -1.37 21.95
C LYS A 39 28.71 -0.47 22.54
N PHE A 40 27.86 0.13 21.70
CA PHE A 40 26.73 0.94 22.15
C PHE A 40 25.74 0.14 22.99
N VAL A 41 25.35 -1.06 22.53
CA VAL A 41 24.46 -1.94 23.30
C VAL A 41 25.08 -2.28 24.65
N ASN A 42 26.36 -2.65 24.69
CA ASN A 42 27.06 -2.94 25.94
C ASN A 42 27.02 -1.72 26.87
N HIS A 43 27.28 -0.52 26.36
CA HIS A 43 27.20 0.71 27.16
C HIS A 43 25.79 0.98 27.71
N VAL A 44 24.74 0.80 26.89
CA VAL A 44 23.35 0.98 27.32
C VAL A 44 22.96 -0.04 28.39
N LEU A 45 23.34 -1.30 28.23
CA LEU A 45 22.99 -2.36 29.18
C LEU A 45 23.72 -2.21 30.51
N THR A 46 24.97 -1.72 30.52
CA THR A 46 25.76 -1.55 31.75
C THR A 46 25.42 -0.30 32.56
N HIS A 47 24.90 0.75 31.92
CA HIS A 47 24.59 2.04 32.58
C HIS A 47 23.09 2.24 32.83
N ARG A 48 22.28 1.21 32.61
CA ARG A 48 20.84 1.25 32.90
C ARG A 48 20.59 1.23 34.42
N ASN A 49 19.41 1.71 34.83
CA ASN A 49 18.96 1.50 36.18
C ASN A 49 18.50 0.03 36.34
N HIS A 50 19.29 -0.75 37.09
CA HIS A 50 19.03 -2.18 37.31
C HIS A 50 17.85 -2.45 38.25
N GLN A 51 17.33 -1.44 38.95
CA GLN A 51 16.12 -1.55 39.78
C GLN A 51 14.84 -1.52 38.95
N VAL A 52 14.90 -1.04 37.71
CA VAL A 52 13.74 -0.94 36.83
C VAL A 52 13.66 -2.17 35.94
N GLU A 53 12.53 -2.87 36.03
CA GLU A 53 12.26 -4.05 35.21
C GLU A 53 12.27 -3.72 33.71
N VAL A 54 12.78 -4.69 32.93
CA VAL A 54 12.74 -4.64 31.46
C VAL A 54 11.74 -5.68 30.99
N SER A 55 10.58 -5.23 30.52
CA SER A 55 9.53 -6.14 30.04
C SER A 55 9.85 -6.71 28.66
N SER A 56 10.46 -5.91 27.78
CA SER A 56 10.73 -6.31 26.39
C SER A 56 12.07 -5.82 25.85
N VAL A 57 12.71 -6.66 25.05
CA VAL A 57 13.95 -6.35 24.32
C VAL A 57 13.77 -6.70 22.85
N LYS A 58 13.96 -5.70 21.97
CA LYS A 58 13.98 -5.84 20.52
C LYS A 58 15.38 -5.55 20.01
N LEU A 59 15.99 -6.54 19.37
CA LEU A 59 17.33 -6.48 18.80
C LEU A 59 17.22 -6.60 17.28
N HIS A 60 17.62 -5.56 16.57
CA HIS A 60 17.66 -5.55 15.11
C HIS A 60 19.08 -5.29 14.65
N PHE A 61 19.72 -6.25 13.97
CA PHE A 61 21.10 -6.04 13.51
C PHE A 61 21.44 -6.65 12.15
N ASN A 62 22.35 -5.98 11.45
CA ASN A 62 22.87 -6.44 10.15
C ASN A 62 24.21 -7.15 10.35
N GLY A 63 24.40 -8.28 9.67
CA GLY A 63 25.59 -9.12 9.78
C GLY A 63 25.44 -10.27 10.78
N ALA A 64 26.49 -11.08 10.89
CA ALA A 64 26.56 -12.19 11.84
C ALA A 64 27.05 -11.67 13.20
N ALA A 65 26.22 -11.80 14.24
CA ALA A 65 26.61 -11.45 15.60
C ALA A 65 27.70 -12.39 16.11
N SER A 66 28.64 -11.87 16.91
CA SER A 66 29.59 -12.76 17.58
C SER A 66 28.89 -13.52 18.71
N GLN A 67 29.33 -14.76 18.95
CA GLN A 67 28.85 -15.58 20.08
C GLN A 67 28.92 -14.81 21.41
N VAL A 68 30.02 -14.07 21.62
CA VAL A 68 30.24 -13.26 22.82
C VAL A 68 29.19 -12.16 22.96
N PHE A 69 28.83 -11.48 21.86
CA PHE A 69 27.83 -10.42 21.87
C PHE A 69 26.45 -10.97 22.23
N VAL A 70 26.02 -12.07 21.59
CA VAL A 70 24.71 -12.68 21.87
C VAL A 70 24.65 -13.22 23.30
N ARG A 71 25.70 -13.88 23.79
CA ARG A 71 25.78 -14.38 25.18
C ARG A 71 25.64 -13.26 26.21
N LYS A 72 26.28 -12.10 25.98
CA LYS A 72 26.15 -10.95 26.89
C LYS A 72 24.72 -10.44 26.95
N ILE A 73 24.05 -10.31 25.81
CA ILE A 73 22.67 -9.86 25.79
C ILE A 73 21.75 -10.90 26.45
N ALA A 74 21.92 -12.19 26.14
CA ALA A 74 21.20 -13.27 26.80
C ALA A 74 21.35 -13.20 28.33
N SER A 75 22.58 -13.07 28.83
CA SER A 75 22.87 -12.95 30.26
C SER A 75 22.15 -11.77 30.91
N TYR A 76 22.18 -10.59 30.28
CA TYR A 76 21.45 -9.41 30.77
C TYR A 76 19.93 -9.65 30.79
N MET A 77 19.37 -10.20 29.71
CA MET A 77 17.93 -10.42 29.62
C MET A 77 17.43 -11.36 30.72
N PHE A 78 18.20 -12.39 31.05
CA PHE A 78 17.81 -13.36 32.06
C PHE A 78 18.05 -12.85 33.48
N SER A 79 19.11 -12.08 33.73
CA SER A 79 19.32 -11.45 35.04
C SER A 79 18.28 -10.38 35.37
N HIS A 80 17.58 -9.86 34.35
CA HIS A 80 16.53 -8.85 34.47
C HIS A 80 15.12 -9.39 34.23
N ASN A 81 14.93 -10.71 34.24
CA ASN A 81 13.62 -11.38 34.12
C ASN A 81 12.80 -10.91 32.90
N VAL A 82 13.49 -10.65 31.78
CA VAL A 82 12.83 -10.17 30.56
C VAL A 82 11.77 -11.17 30.10
N GLN A 83 10.58 -10.66 29.78
CA GLN A 83 9.43 -11.47 29.40
C GLN A 83 9.25 -11.58 27.88
N GLN A 84 9.75 -10.61 27.11
CA GLN A 84 9.61 -10.58 25.65
C GLN A 84 10.94 -10.31 24.96
N LEU A 85 11.28 -11.17 23.99
CA LEU A 85 12.48 -11.04 23.17
C LEU A 85 12.13 -11.12 21.70
N THR A 86 12.54 -10.12 20.94
CA THR A 86 12.53 -10.15 19.48
C THR A 86 13.94 -9.95 18.94
N VAL A 87 14.42 -10.90 18.16
CA VAL A 87 15.72 -10.84 17.48
C VAL A 87 15.48 -10.89 15.98
N VAL A 88 15.87 -9.83 15.28
CA VAL A 88 15.84 -9.74 13.81
C VAL A 88 17.26 -9.52 13.32
N CYS A 89 17.76 -10.46 12.52
CA CYS A 89 19.11 -10.38 11.98
C CYS A 89 19.16 -10.60 10.47
N PHE A 90 20.14 -9.95 9.83
CA PHE A 90 20.40 -10.05 8.39
C PHE A 90 21.84 -10.51 8.18
N PRO A 91 22.15 -11.81 8.41
CA PRO A 91 23.52 -12.28 8.29
C PRO A 91 23.96 -12.29 6.82
N LYS A 92 25.26 -12.04 6.63
CA LYS A 92 25.90 -12.09 5.30
C LYS A 92 26.50 -13.47 4.97
N LYS A 93 26.62 -14.35 5.97
CA LYS A 93 27.24 -15.67 5.91
C LYS A 93 26.51 -16.59 6.90
N HIS A 94 26.82 -17.89 6.85
CA HIS A 94 26.36 -18.85 7.86
C HIS A 94 26.61 -18.35 9.28
N HIS A 95 25.61 -18.53 10.13
CA HIS A 95 25.65 -18.09 11.52
C HIS A 95 24.87 -19.07 12.39
N GLU A 96 25.44 -19.37 13.55
CA GLU A 96 24.82 -20.21 14.57
C GLU A 96 24.60 -19.35 15.82
N PHE A 97 23.43 -19.48 16.44
CA PHE A 97 23.15 -18.79 17.70
C PHE A 97 23.67 -19.62 18.89
N PRO A 98 24.22 -18.99 19.94
CA PRO A 98 24.65 -19.73 21.12
C PRO A 98 23.47 -20.41 21.81
N PRO A 99 23.67 -21.60 22.41
CA PRO A 99 22.66 -22.27 23.23
C PRO A 99 22.09 -21.38 24.35
N SER A 100 22.88 -20.43 24.85
CA SER A 100 22.43 -19.46 25.86
C SER A 100 21.24 -18.62 25.39
N LEU A 101 21.01 -18.43 24.09
CA LEU A 101 19.84 -17.69 23.61
C LEU A 101 18.54 -18.51 23.73
N PHE A 102 18.66 -19.83 23.87
CA PHE A 102 17.56 -20.81 23.86
C PHE A 102 17.26 -21.40 25.25
N SER A 103 17.52 -20.61 26.30
CA SER A 103 17.30 -21.01 27.69
C SER A 103 16.86 -19.81 28.52
N SER A 104 15.65 -19.79 29.06
CA SER A 104 15.16 -18.73 29.94
C SER A 104 13.98 -19.18 30.80
N GLN A 105 14.03 -18.85 32.10
CA GLN A 105 12.99 -19.17 33.07
C GLN A 105 11.83 -18.17 33.07
N THR A 106 12.00 -16.97 32.50
CA THR A 106 11.02 -15.87 32.59
C THR A 106 10.41 -15.47 31.25
N LEU A 107 11.02 -15.89 30.14
CA LEU A 107 10.63 -15.46 28.81
C LEU A 107 9.28 -16.07 28.43
N LYS A 108 8.29 -15.21 28.17
CA LYS A 108 6.93 -15.60 27.76
C LYS A 108 6.73 -15.55 26.26
N HIS A 109 7.43 -14.63 25.57
CA HIS A 109 7.34 -14.46 24.12
C HIS A 109 8.73 -14.37 23.51
N PHE A 110 9.02 -15.25 22.54
CA PHE A 110 10.27 -15.26 21.80
C PHE A 110 10.02 -15.22 20.30
N THR A 111 10.64 -14.26 19.63
CA THR A 111 10.61 -14.13 18.17
C THR A 111 12.04 -14.08 17.65
N LEU A 112 12.39 -15.01 16.76
CA LEU A 112 13.67 -15.02 16.06
C LEU A 112 13.42 -15.03 14.55
N SER A 113 13.82 -13.96 13.87
CA SER A 113 13.71 -13.83 12.42
C SER A 113 15.10 -13.59 11.82
N ASN A 114 15.61 -14.59 11.11
CA ASN A 114 16.92 -14.54 10.50
C ASN A 114 16.78 -14.35 8.97
N ARG A 115 16.78 -13.14 8.43
CA ARG A 115 16.55 -12.89 6.99
C ARG A 115 17.89 -12.79 6.26
N PRO A 116 18.52 -13.89 5.79
CA PRO A 116 19.83 -13.80 5.18
C PRO A 116 19.75 -13.10 3.81
N LEU A 117 20.82 -12.40 3.43
CA LEU A 117 20.94 -11.80 2.09
C LEU A 117 21.24 -12.84 0.99
N TYR A 118 21.66 -14.04 1.39
CA TYR A 118 22.01 -15.18 0.54
C TYR A 118 21.39 -16.46 1.13
N THR A 119 21.46 -17.60 0.44
CA THR A 119 20.91 -18.90 0.89
C THR A 119 21.64 -19.54 2.08
N SER A 120 22.32 -18.75 2.91
CA SER A 120 23.07 -19.26 4.07
C SER A 120 22.12 -19.66 5.21
N PRO A 121 22.03 -20.95 5.59
CA PRO A 121 21.27 -21.40 6.75
C PRO A 121 21.74 -20.74 8.04
N CYS A 122 20.78 -20.56 8.96
CA CYS A 122 21.05 -20.25 10.35
C CYS A 122 20.68 -21.45 11.21
N LEU A 123 21.68 -22.01 11.86
CA LEU A 123 21.55 -23.21 12.67
C LEU A 123 21.10 -22.82 14.08
N THR A 124 20.06 -23.50 14.56
CA THR A 124 19.67 -23.46 15.97
C THR A 124 20.36 -24.59 16.74
N PRO A 125 20.54 -24.45 18.06
CA PRO A 125 21.05 -25.54 18.90
C PRO A 125 20.17 -26.78 18.79
N LYS A 126 20.83 -27.95 18.68
CA LYS A 126 20.19 -29.27 18.55
C LYS A 126 19.66 -29.83 19.88
N THR A 127 20.03 -29.22 20.99
CA THR A 127 19.56 -29.63 22.33
C THR A 127 18.16 -29.07 22.60
N PRO A 128 17.30 -29.77 23.37
CA PRO A 128 15.99 -29.24 23.77
C PRO A 128 16.10 -27.85 24.42
N TRP A 129 15.24 -26.91 23.99
CA TRP A 129 15.30 -25.52 24.43
C TRP A 129 14.58 -25.33 25.76
N ASP A 130 15.28 -24.75 26.73
CA ASP A 130 14.82 -24.69 28.12
C ASP A 130 14.02 -23.40 28.38
N PHE A 131 12.74 -23.44 28.03
CA PHE A 131 11.85 -22.30 28.14
C PHE A 131 10.54 -22.62 28.89
N PRO A 132 10.58 -22.90 30.20
CA PRO A 132 9.41 -23.36 30.94
C PRO A 132 8.29 -22.31 31.02
N ALA A 133 8.58 -21.01 30.95
CA ALA A 133 7.56 -19.94 31.01
C ALA A 133 7.04 -19.50 29.62
N LEU A 134 7.58 -20.03 28.52
CA LEU A 134 7.31 -19.54 27.18
C LEU A 134 5.91 -19.96 26.73
N ALA A 135 5.11 -18.96 26.34
CA ALA A 135 3.75 -19.14 25.85
C ALA A 135 3.65 -18.96 24.32
N THR A 136 4.54 -18.16 23.72
CA THR A 136 4.56 -17.90 22.27
C THR A 136 5.97 -17.98 21.72
N LEU A 137 6.15 -18.78 20.68
CA LEU A 137 7.40 -18.92 19.95
C LEU A 137 7.16 -18.68 18.46
N HIS A 138 7.88 -17.73 17.88
CA HIS A 138 7.86 -17.47 16.44
C HIS A 138 9.28 -17.53 15.89
N LEU A 139 9.49 -18.39 14.91
CA LEU A 139 10.77 -18.59 14.26
C LEU A 139 10.60 -18.41 12.75
N SER A 140 11.46 -17.60 12.15
CA SER A 140 11.41 -17.32 10.71
C SER A 140 12.81 -17.45 10.11
N HIS A 141 12.92 -18.18 9.00
CA HIS A 141 14.16 -18.38 8.21
C HIS A 141 15.29 -19.09 9.00
N ILE A 142 14.96 -20.25 9.54
CA ILE A 142 15.86 -21.05 10.40
C ILE A 142 16.03 -22.49 9.90
N THR A 143 17.16 -23.10 10.23
CA THR A 143 17.42 -24.53 10.02
C THR A 143 17.45 -25.21 11.38
N LEU A 144 16.45 -26.06 11.65
CA LEU A 144 16.29 -26.75 12.93
C LEU A 144 17.23 -27.95 13.06
N CYS A 145 17.52 -28.62 11.93
CA CYS A 145 18.49 -29.71 11.82
C CYS A 145 19.10 -29.73 10.42
N ASP A 146 20.41 -29.95 10.31
CA ASP A 146 21.14 -30.07 9.04
C ASP A 146 21.83 -31.44 8.88
N ASP A 147 21.63 -32.35 9.82
CA ASP A 147 22.20 -33.69 9.73
C ASP A 147 21.21 -34.57 8.97
N HIS A 148 21.67 -35.24 7.90
CA HIS A 148 20.93 -36.28 7.17
C HIS A 148 20.72 -37.57 8.00
N THR A 149 20.69 -37.45 9.32
CA THR A 149 20.41 -38.56 10.22
C THR A 149 18.91 -38.70 10.34
N GLU A 150 18.37 -39.89 10.03
CA GLU A 150 16.94 -40.23 10.05
C GLU A 150 16.23 -40.06 11.42
N LYS A 151 16.90 -39.51 12.44
CA LYS A 151 16.35 -39.34 13.78
C LYS A 151 15.60 -38.02 13.89
N SER A 152 14.35 -38.10 14.34
CA SER A 152 13.55 -36.92 14.69
C SER A 152 14.23 -36.10 15.78
N VAL A 153 14.09 -34.78 15.69
CA VAL A 153 14.63 -33.85 16.70
C VAL A 153 13.49 -33.35 17.58
N ASP A 154 13.65 -33.51 18.89
CA ASP A 154 12.80 -32.89 19.91
C ASP A 154 13.48 -31.62 20.45
N LEU A 155 12.97 -30.47 20.00
CA LEU A 155 13.48 -29.16 20.43
C LEU A 155 12.62 -28.50 21.51
N PHE A 156 11.38 -28.97 21.70
CA PHE A 156 10.34 -28.22 22.41
C PHE A 156 9.83 -28.91 23.69
N SER A 157 10.29 -30.11 24.04
CA SER A 157 9.82 -30.83 25.24
C SER A 157 9.96 -30.08 26.56
N LYS A 158 10.93 -29.17 26.68
CA LYS A 158 11.10 -28.32 27.88
C LYS A 158 10.26 -27.03 27.84
N CYS A 159 9.59 -26.73 26.73
CA CYS A 159 8.69 -25.59 26.56
C CYS A 159 7.26 -25.94 27.05
N VAL A 160 7.14 -26.40 28.29
CA VAL A 160 5.90 -27.04 28.81
C VAL A 160 4.65 -26.14 28.82
N ASN A 161 4.82 -24.81 28.80
CA ASN A 161 3.74 -23.83 28.77
C ASN A 161 3.47 -23.23 27.38
N LEU A 162 4.11 -23.76 26.34
CA LEU A 162 3.97 -23.23 24.98
C LEU A 162 2.55 -23.43 24.48
N LYS A 163 1.89 -22.32 24.11
CA LYS A 163 0.52 -22.30 23.57
C LYS A 163 0.48 -22.03 22.07
N ASN A 164 1.42 -21.21 21.58
CA ASN A 164 1.47 -20.77 20.19
C ASN A 164 2.87 -21.03 19.62
N LEU A 165 2.96 -21.83 18.57
CA LEU A 165 4.19 -22.08 17.82
C LEU A 165 3.99 -21.67 16.36
N THR A 166 4.88 -20.82 15.85
CA THR A 166 4.92 -20.43 14.44
C THR A 166 6.31 -20.68 13.88
N LEU A 167 6.39 -21.49 12.84
CA LEU A 167 7.59 -21.76 12.07
C LEU A 167 7.38 -21.27 10.63
N GLU A 168 8.16 -20.29 10.20
CA GLU A 168 8.14 -19.75 8.85
C GLU A 168 9.49 -19.97 8.16
N TRP A 169 9.48 -20.31 6.88
CA TRP A 169 10.71 -20.45 6.07
C TRP A 169 11.74 -21.37 6.75
N PHE A 170 11.28 -22.47 7.31
CA PHE A 170 12.10 -23.38 8.10
C PHE A 170 12.59 -24.58 7.27
N THR A 171 13.68 -25.19 7.71
CA THR A 171 14.21 -26.43 7.12
C THR A 171 14.44 -27.48 8.20
N VAL A 172 13.85 -28.66 8.01
CA VAL A 172 13.99 -29.86 8.85
C VAL A 172 13.54 -31.07 8.01
N GLU A 173 14.04 -32.28 8.29
CA GLU A 173 13.55 -33.50 7.63
C GLU A 173 12.49 -34.19 8.52
N ALA A 174 12.82 -34.44 9.79
CA ALA A 174 11.90 -35.01 10.78
C ALA A 174 11.88 -34.20 12.08
N ILE A 175 10.68 -33.92 12.62
CA ILE A 175 10.50 -33.15 13.86
C ILE A 175 9.43 -33.75 14.76
N ASP A 176 9.78 -33.89 16.05
CA ASP A 176 8.84 -34.18 17.11
C ASP A 176 8.46 -32.88 17.82
N ILE A 177 7.16 -32.56 17.84
CA ILE A 177 6.64 -31.40 18.58
C ILE A 177 5.88 -31.94 19.79
N ILE A 178 6.60 -32.00 20.92
CA ILE A 178 6.10 -32.52 22.19
C ILE A 178 5.81 -31.35 23.12
N THR A 179 4.56 -30.88 23.13
CA THR A 179 4.15 -29.66 23.85
C THR A 179 2.73 -29.81 24.39
N PRO A 180 2.54 -30.09 25.69
CA PRO A 180 1.25 -30.52 26.23
C PRO A 180 0.16 -29.44 26.21
N ARG A 181 0.54 -28.16 26.16
CA ARG A 181 -0.35 -26.98 26.21
C ARG A 181 -0.49 -26.25 24.87
N LEU A 182 0.07 -26.80 23.79
CA LEU A 182 0.05 -26.16 22.49
C LEU A 182 -1.36 -26.19 21.94
N SER A 183 -1.96 -25.02 21.72
CA SER A 183 -3.31 -24.85 21.18
C SER A 183 -3.30 -24.39 19.73
N ASN A 184 -2.23 -23.74 19.28
CA ASN A 184 -2.11 -23.20 17.93
C ASN A 184 -0.72 -23.47 17.32
N LEU A 185 -0.70 -24.15 16.18
CA LEU A 185 0.50 -24.45 15.41
C LEU A 185 0.38 -23.90 13.99
N VAL A 186 1.37 -23.11 13.58
CA VAL A 186 1.46 -22.51 12.25
C VAL A 186 2.79 -22.88 11.59
N LEU A 187 2.73 -23.57 10.46
CA LEU A 187 3.87 -24.00 9.66
C LEU A 187 3.76 -23.37 8.27
N ILE A 188 4.76 -22.59 7.87
CA ILE A 188 4.74 -21.84 6.61
C ILE A 188 6.06 -22.03 5.87
N LYS A 189 6.00 -22.38 4.58
CA LYS A 189 7.17 -22.46 3.69
C LYS A 189 8.26 -23.42 4.21
N GLY A 190 7.83 -24.57 4.73
CA GLY A 190 8.73 -25.64 5.17
C GLY A 190 9.39 -26.31 3.97
N ARG A 191 10.73 -26.37 3.97
CA ARG A 191 11.51 -27.00 2.90
C ARG A 191 11.88 -28.44 3.26
N ARG A 192 12.10 -29.25 2.22
CA ARG A 192 12.32 -30.72 2.25
C ARG A 192 11.02 -31.48 2.56
N SER A 193 11.05 -32.79 2.34
CA SER A 193 9.99 -33.71 2.78
C SER A 193 9.94 -33.73 4.30
N LEU A 194 8.81 -33.33 4.86
CA LEU A 194 8.62 -33.23 6.31
C LEU A 194 7.91 -34.47 6.86
N VAL A 195 8.53 -35.08 7.87
CA VAL A 195 7.92 -36.04 8.79
C VAL A 195 7.65 -35.33 10.10
N ILE A 196 6.36 -35.12 10.41
CA ILE A 196 5.93 -34.34 11.58
C ILE A 196 5.11 -35.24 12.50
N ASN A 197 5.61 -35.42 13.72
CA ASN A 197 4.89 -36.12 14.76
C ASN A 197 4.49 -35.13 15.87
N LEU A 198 3.17 -34.96 16.06
CA LEU A 198 2.62 -33.99 17.00
C LEU A 198 2.09 -34.68 18.26
N VAL A 199 2.80 -34.49 19.37
CA VAL A 199 2.33 -34.90 20.71
C VAL A 199 1.84 -33.66 21.45
N ALA A 200 0.67 -33.16 21.01
CA ALA A 200 0.04 -31.93 21.50
C ALA A 200 -1.47 -32.16 21.74
N PRO A 201 -1.87 -32.75 22.89
CA PRO A 201 -3.25 -33.17 23.15
C PRO A 201 -4.26 -32.01 23.21
N GLN A 202 -3.80 -30.77 23.43
CA GLN A 202 -4.64 -29.57 23.49
C GLN A 202 -4.64 -28.77 22.18
N LEU A 203 -4.12 -29.32 21.07
CA LEU A 203 -4.02 -28.61 19.80
C LEU A 203 -5.40 -28.42 19.17
N GLU A 204 -5.84 -27.16 19.07
CA GLU A 204 -7.13 -26.79 18.52
C GLU A 204 -7.00 -26.28 17.07
N HIS A 205 -5.91 -25.59 16.75
CA HIS A 205 -5.70 -24.93 15.46
C HIS A 205 -4.38 -25.36 14.82
N LEU A 206 -4.46 -25.85 13.58
CA LEU A 206 -3.31 -26.23 12.77
C LEU A 206 -3.38 -25.52 11.41
N THR A 207 -2.36 -24.74 11.10
CA THR A 207 -2.20 -24.08 9.80
C THR A 207 -0.89 -24.54 9.16
N ILE A 208 -0.98 -25.02 7.93
CA ILE A 208 0.15 -25.51 7.14
C ILE A 208 0.05 -24.87 5.76
N ILE A 209 1.05 -24.09 5.36
CA ILE A 209 1.04 -23.35 4.10
C ILE A 209 2.35 -23.59 3.36
N ASP A 210 2.26 -24.13 2.16
CA ASP A 210 3.38 -24.38 1.24
C ASP A 210 4.50 -25.21 1.89
N CYS A 211 4.12 -26.29 2.54
CA CYS A 211 5.01 -27.29 3.13
C CYS A 211 4.89 -28.61 2.34
N SER A 212 6.03 -29.24 2.03
CA SER A 212 6.03 -30.59 1.45
C SER A 212 5.98 -31.61 2.58
N ILE A 213 4.81 -32.20 2.83
CA ILE A 213 4.58 -33.11 3.95
C ILE A 213 4.43 -34.54 3.43
N ASP A 214 5.37 -35.40 3.83
CA ASP A 214 5.31 -36.84 3.57
C ASP A 214 4.45 -37.54 4.62
N TYR A 215 4.60 -37.14 5.89
CA TYR A 215 3.88 -37.73 6.99
C TYR A 215 3.53 -36.68 8.05
N LEU A 216 2.25 -36.64 8.42
CA LEU A 216 1.76 -35.87 9.55
C LEU A 216 0.98 -36.81 10.48
N ASN A 217 1.35 -36.81 11.76
CA ASN A 217 0.58 -37.41 12.82
C ASN A 217 -0.05 -36.31 13.68
N ALA A 218 -1.18 -35.77 13.23
CA ALA A 218 -1.92 -34.75 13.97
C ALA A 218 -2.86 -35.36 15.03
N PRO A 219 -3.05 -34.71 16.18
CA PRO A 219 -3.95 -35.19 17.21
C PRO A 219 -5.43 -35.18 16.75
N PRO A 220 -6.25 -36.16 17.17
CA PRO A 220 -7.63 -36.30 16.69
C PRO A 220 -8.59 -35.20 17.18
N GLY A 221 -8.22 -34.48 18.24
CA GLY A 221 -9.02 -33.42 18.88
C GLY A 221 -8.97 -32.05 18.19
N LEU A 222 -8.37 -31.94 17.00
CA LEU A 222 -8.23 -30.69 16.26
C LEU A 222 -9.59 -30.08 15.91
N SER A 223 -9.78 -28.78 16.15
CA SER A 223 -11.01 -28.05 15.82
C SER A 223 -10.91 -27.32 14.47
N SER A 224 -9.72 -26.83 14.10
CA SER A 224 -9.52 -26.15 12.83
C SER A 224 -8.24 -26.57 12.12
N LEU A 225 -8.39 -26.84 10.82
CA LEU A 225 -7.31 -27.19 9.91
C LEU A 225 -7.29 -26.24 8.71
N CYS A 226 -6.16 -25.60 8.46
CA CYS A 226 -5.90 -24.87 7.22
C CYS A 226 -4.68 -25.49 6.55
N TYR A 227 -4.82 -25.96 5.32
CA TYR A 227 -3.77 -26.59 4.55
C TYR A 227 -3.68 -25.99 3.14
N THR A 228 -2.50 -25.54 2.75
CA THR A 228 -2.19 -25.13 1.38
C THR A 228 -0.90 -25.81 0.94
N GLY A 229 -0.90 -26.48 -0.22
CA GLY A 229 0.31 -27.15 -0.75
C GLY A 229 0.00 -28.37 -1.60
N ASP A 230 0.96 -29.28 -1.74
CA ASP A 230 0.77 -30.54 -2.47
C ASP A 230 -0.20 -31.46 -1.72
N LEU A 231 -0.86 -32.40 -2.42
CA LEU A 231 -1.77 -33.33 -1.77
C LEU A 231 -1.01 -34.22 -0.75
N PRO A 232 -1.32 -34.17 0.56
CA PRO A 232 -0.57 -34.90 1.58
C PRO A 232 -0.89 -36.40 1.57
N GLN A 233 0.04 -37.24 2.03
CA GLN A 233 -0.18 -38.70 2.05
C GLN A 233 -1.17 -39.15 3.11
N GLN A 234 -1.15 -38.51 4.27
CA GLN A 234 -1.99 -38.76 5.43
C GLN A 234 -1.87 -37.58 6.39
N PHE A 235 -2.98 -37.13 6.99
CA PHE A 235 -2.97 -36.09 8.03
C PHE A 235 -2.95 -36.66 9.44
N SER A 236 -3.65 -37.77 9.65
CA SER A 236 -3.78 -38.42 10.96
C SER A 236 -3.88 -39.94 10.78
N LYS A 237 -3.32 -40.67 11.75
CA LYS A 237 -3.44 -42.14 11.81
C LYS A 237 -4.87 -42.56 12.20
N ASP A 238 -5.49 -41.81 13.09
CA ASP A 238 -6.79 -42.15 13.71
C ASP A 238 -7.95 -41.28 13.15
N GLY A 239 -7.65 -40.42 12.18
CA GLY A 239 -8.58 -39.42 11.66
C GLY A 239 -8.80 -38.26 12.64
N PHE A 240 -9.82 -37.46 12.39
CA PHE A 240 -10.20 -36.34 13.25
C PHE A 240 -11.64 -36.48 13.74
N HIS A 241 -11.87 -36.32 15.04
CA HIS A 241 -13.19 -36.50 15.67
C HIS A 241 -13.87 -35.17 16.06
N SER A 242 -13.12 -34.07 16.07
CA SER A 242 -13.59 -32.76 16.57
C SER A 242 -13.48 -31.61 15.56
N LEU A 243 -13.15 -31.91 14.29
CA LEU A 243 -12.93 -30.88 13.26
C LEU A 243 -14.20 -30.08 13.00
N ASN A 244 -14.14 -28.77 13.25
CA ASN A 244 -15.23 -27.85 12.98
C ASN A 244 -15.01 -27.13 11.64
N LYS A 245 -13.85 -26.46 11.48
CA LYS A 245 -13.55 -25.63 10.31
C LYS A 245 -12.30 -26.12 9.58
N VAL A 246 -12.47 -26.51 8.32
CA VAL A 246 -11.41 -27.05 7.47
C VAL A 246 -11.30 -26.22 6.18
N SER A 247 -10.09 -25.85 5.81
CA SER A 247 -9.77 -25.18 4.55
C SER A 247 -8.59 -25.87 3.89
N ILE A 248 -8.80 -26.53 2.75
CA ILE A 248 -7.77 -27.24 2.00
C ILE A 248 -7.64 -26.64 0.60
N CYS A 249 -6.44 -26.19 0.25
CA CYS A 249 -6.10 -25.71 -1.09
C CYS A 249 -4.92 -26.52 -1.62
N CYS A 250 -5.18 -27.42 -2.58
CA CYS A 250 -4.13 -28.25 -3.16
C CYS A 250 -3.90 -27.93 -4.64
N ASP A 251 -2.63 -27.75 -5.04
CA ASP A 251 -2.29 -27.66 -6.46
C ASP A 251 -2.35 -29.05 -7.09
N MET A 252 -3.40 -29.31 -7.89
CA MET A 252 -3.57 -30.59 -8.59
C MET A 252 -3.46 -30.41 -10.12
N TYR A 253 -3.15 -29.20 -10.59
CA TYR A 253 -3.41 -28.68 -11.95
C TYR A 253 -2.68 -29.40 -13.10
N ARG A 254 -1.78 -30.34 -12.82
CA ARG A 254 -0.92 -30.95 -13.87
C ARG A 254 -1.11 -32.44 -14.11
N GLN A 255 -1.82 -33.17 -13.25
CA GLN A 255 -1.88 -34.64 -13.34
C GLN A 255 -3.13 -35.21 -12.65
N TYR A 256 -4.33 -35.00 -13.21
CA TYR A 256 -5.54 -35.74 -12.78
C TYR A 256 -5.45 -37.22 -13.18
N LYS A 257 -4.42 -37.91 -12.72
CA LYS A 257 -4.31 -39.36 -12.79
C LYS A 257 -5.21 -39.94 -11.72
N GLU A 258 -5.79 -41.10 -12.00
CA GLU A 258 -6.66 -41.82 -11.05
C GLU A 258 -6.01 -42.01 -9.66
N LYS A 259 -4.67 -42.19 -9.61
CA LYS A 259 -3.90 -42.26 -8.36
C LYS A 259 -4.06 -40.99 -7.49
N VAL A 260 -4.11 -39.82 -8.11
CA VAL A 260 -4.31 -38.54 -7.41
C VAL A 260 -5.74 -38.44 -6.89
N ALA A 261 -6.74 -38.85 -7.68
CA ALA A 261 -8.13 -38.90 -7.23
C ALA A 261 -8.32 -39.85 -6.04
N ARG A 262 -7.73 -41.06 -6.07
CA ARG A 262 -7.73 -42.00 -4.94
C ARG A 262 -7.09 -41.40 -3.68
N LYS A 263 -5.99 -40.67 -3.84
CA LYS A 263 -5.30 -39.98 -2.73
C LYS A 263 -6.19 -38.86 -2.16
N ALA A 264 -6.89 -38.11 -3.02
CA ALA A 264 -7.80 -37.06 -2.60
C ALA A 264 -9.01 -37.61 -1.85
N ILE A 265 -9.62 -38.70 -2.33
CA ILE A 265 -10.73 -39.38 -1.65
C ILE A 265 -10.29 -39.87 -0.26
N LYS A 266 -9.15 -40.55 -0.17
CA LYS A 266 -8.62 -41.04 1.11
C LYS A 266 -8.42 -39.89 2.11
N MET A 267 -7.85 -38.79 1.66
CA MET A 267 -7.64 -37.60 2.49
C MET A 267 -8.98 -36.97 2.93
N LEU A 268 -9.96 -36.85 2.04
CA LEU A 268 -11.29 -36.32 2.37
C LEU A 268 -12.04 -37.20 3.38
N GLN A 269 -11.82 -38.52 3.37
CA GLN A 269 -12.37 -39.43 4.38
C GLN A 269 -11.81 -39.17 5.79
N GLU A 270 -10.57 -38.69 5.92
CA GLU A 270 -9.99 -38.30 7.21
C GLU A 270 -10.69 -37.06 7.81
N LEU A 271 -11.35 -36.25 6.97
CA LEU A 271 -12.03 -34.99 7.32
C LEU A 271 -13.53 -35.16 7.61
N HIS A 272 -14.01 -36.39 7.82
CA HIS A 272 -15.43 -36.75 7.97
C HIS A 272 -16.21 -35.91 9.01
N SER A 273 -15.55 -35.45 10.08
CA SER A 273 -16.17 -34.67 11.15
C SER A 273 -16.40 -33.18 10.81
N ALA A 274 -15.86 -32.68 9.69
CA ALA A 274 -15.89 -31.26 9.33
C ALA A 274 -17.32 -30.70 9.19
N ARG A 275 -17.58 -29.54 9.81
CA ARG A 275 -18.86 -28.82 9.71
C ARG A 275 -18.82 -27.69 8.67
N TYR A 276 -17.68 -27.03 8.54
CA TYR A 276 -17.41 -26.00 7.54
C TYR A 276 -16.20 -26.44 6.73
N LEU A 277 -16.41 -26.78 5.47
CA LEU A 277 -15.37 -27.29 4.58
C LEU A 277 -15.16 -26.31 3.42
N THR A 278 -13.94 -25.81 3.28
CA THR A 278 -13.50 -25.05 2.11
C THR A 278 -12.49 -25.87 1.32
N LEU A 279 -12.76 -26.10 0.04
CA LEU A 279 -11.86 -26.81 -0.88
C LEU A 279 -11.58 -25.91 -2.08
N ASN A 280 -10.40 -25.98 -2.69
CA ASN A 280 -10.19 -25.33 -3.97
C ASN A 280 -10.86 -26.10 -5.13
N VAL A 281 -11.13 -25.40 -6.23
CA VAL A 281 -11.86 -25.93 -7.40
C VAL A 281 -11.23 -27.18 -8.03
N ASP A 282 -9.93 -27.42 -7.82
CA ASP A 282 -9.23 -28.59 -8.33
C ASP A 282 -9.76 -29.91 -7.75
N PHE A 283 -10.27 -29.91 -6.52
CA PHE A 283 -10.94 -31.09 -5.96
C PHE A 283 -12.19 -31.45 -6.76
N ILE A 284 -12.95 -30.44 -7.19
CA ILE A 284 -14.18 -30.65 -7.97
C ILE A 284 -13.85 -31.24 -9.33
N GLU A 285 -12.89 -30.67 -10.04
CA GLU A 285 -12.48 -31.16 -11.37
C GLU A 285 -11.84 -32.55 -11.28
N CYS A 286 -10.96 -32.78 -10.30
CA CYS A 286 -10.28 -34.06 -10.11
C CYS A 286 -11.27 -35.19 -9.85
N LEU A 287 -12.19 -35.02 -8.90
CA LEU A 287 -13.16 -36.06 -8.55
C LEU A 287 -14.20 -36.26 -9.66
N SER A 288 -14.63 -35.18 -10.32
CA SER A 288 -15.60 -35.26 -11.42
C SER A 288 -15.06 -35.97 -12.66
N SER A 289 -13.73 -36.09 -12.79
CA SER A 289 -13.09 -36.86 -13.85
C SER A 289 -13.19 -38.38 -13.63
N TYR A 290 -13.57 -38.85 -12.43
CA TYR A 290 -13.60 -40.27 -12.06
C TYR A 290 -14.89 -40.70 -11.33
N PRO A 291 -16.07 -40.57 -11.95
CA PRO A 291 -17.37 -40.87 -11.30
C PRO A 291 -17.51 -42.34 -10.85
N ASN A 292 -16.96 -43.28 -11.62
CA ASN A 292 -16.96 -44.71 -11.26
C ASN A 292 -16.20 -44.97 -9.96
N LEU A 293 -15.14 -44.21 -9.69
CA LEU A 293 -14.38 -44.35 -8.45
C LEU A 293 -15.21 -43.88 -7.24
N LEU A 294 -15.92 -42.77 -7.39
CA LEU A 294 -16.80 -42.21 -6.36
C LEU A 294 -17.98 -43.11 -6.03
N SER A 295 -18.50 -43.86 -7.01
CA SER A 295 -19.62 -44.78 -6.82
C SER A 295 -19.34 -45.88 -5.78
N HIS A 296 -18.07 -46.17 -5.50
CA HIS A 296 -17.64 -47.14 -4.48
C HIS A 296 -17.31 -46.50 -3.12
N HIS A 297 -17.38 -45.18 -3.01
CA HIS A 297 -17.02 -44.44 -1.81
C HIS A 297 -18.20 -43.58 -1.34
N PRO A 298 -18.87 -43.95 -0.24
CA PRO A 298 -19.96 -43.14 0.30
C PRO A 298 -19.43 -41.80 0.81
N SER A 299 -20.32 -40.82 0.90
CA SER A 299 -19.97 -39.50 1.41
C SER A 299 -19.39 -39.58 2.83
N PRO A 300 -18.18 -39.04 3.10
CA PRO A 300 -17.62 -39.07 4.43
C PRO A 300 -18.24 -38.02 5.36
N PHE A 301 -19.00 -37.06 4.84
CA PHE A 301 -19.43 -35.88 5.59
C PHE A 301 -20.87 -36.03 6.10
N SER A 302 -21.03 -36.48 7.34
CA SER A 302 -22.34 -36.61 8.00
C SER A 302 -22.76 -35.40 8.84
N SER A 303 -21.82 -34.48 9.10
CA SER A 303 -22.01 -33.33 9.99
C SER A 303 -21.84 -31.97 9.28
N LEU A 304 -21.84 -31.97 7.94
CA LEU A 304 -21.53 -30.79 7.14
C LEU A 304 -22.66 -29.76 7.21
N ILE A 305 -22.31 -28.51 7.45
CA ILE A 305 -23.21 -27.36 7.45
C ILE A 305 -22.97 -26.50 6.22
N CYS A 306 -21.71 -26.35 5.81
CA CYS A 306 -21.34 -25.55 4.65
C CYS A 306 -20.15 -26.16 3.90
N LEU A 307 -20.30 -26.26 2.58
CA LEU A 307 -19.24 -26.54 1.64
C LEU A 307 -18.99 -25.29 0.77
N THR A 308 -17.78 -24.77 0.80
CA THR A 308 -17.35 -23.65 -0.04
C THR A 308 -16.27 -24.11 -1.01
N ILE A 309 -16.44 -23.82 -2.30
CA ILE A 309 -15.45 -24.10 -3.34
C ILE A 309 -14.76 -22.80 -3.71
N ASP A 310 -13.46 -22.73 -3.42
CA ASP A 310 -12.61 -21.59 -3.73
C ASP A 310 -11.98 -21.74 -5.13
N SER A 311 -12.29 -20.80 -6.01
CA SER A 311 -11.73 -20.73 -7.37
C SER A 311 -10.63 -19.66 -7.53
N SER A 312 -10.24 -18.96 -6.46
CA SER A 312 -9.32 -17.81 -6.51
C SER A 312 -7.96 -18.14 -7.13
N MET A 313 -7.53 -19.40 -7.05
CA MET A 313 -6.24 -19.87 -7.55
C MET A 313 -6.23 -20.17 -9.05
N ARG A 314 -7.39 -20.16 -9.74
CA ARG A 314 -7.51 -20.56 -11.15
C ARG A 314 -8.28 -19.59 -12.03
N ASN A 315 -7.57 -19.09 -13.03
CA ASN A 315 -8.14 -18.18 -14.05
C ASN A 315 -9.13 -18.87 -15.00
N ASP A 316 -9.05 -20.19 -15.13
CA ASP A 316 -9.90 -21.02 -16.01
C ASP A 316 -11.01 -21.76 -15.25
N ALA A 317 -11.19 -21.46 -13.96
CA ALA A 317 -12.16 -22.12 -13.09
C ALA A 317 -13.61 -22.04 -13.62
N TYR A 318 -13.93 -21.04 -14.45
CA TYR A 318 -15.23 -20.88 -15.13
C TYR A 318 -15.63 -22.08 -16.01
N ASN A 319 -14.67 -22.92 -16.42
CA ASN A 319 -14.94 -24.13 -17.22
C ASN A 319 -15.23 -25.37 -16.37
N VAL A 320 -14.97 -25.32 -15.06
CA VAL A 320 -15.07 -26.50 -14.20
C VAL A 320 -16.53 -26.89 -14.01
N LYS A 321 -16.82 -28.16 -14.27
CA LYS A 321 -18.14 -28.76 -14.06
C LYS A 321 -18.05 -29.84 -12.99
N MET A 322 -19.03 -29.83 -12.09
CA MET A 322 -19.19 -30.85 -11.06
C MET A 322 -20.09 -31.98 -11.59
N SER A 323 -19.60 -33.22 -11.52
CA SER A 323 -20.41 -34.41 -11.79
C SER A 323 -21.43 -34.66 -10.67
N THR A 324 -22.48 -35.42 -10.96
CA THR A 324 -23.49 -35.82 -9.95
C THR A 324 -22.85 -36.68 -8.86
N GLU A 325 -21.95 -37.58 -9.23
CA GLU A 325 -21.24 -38.47 -8.32
C GLU A 325 -20.33 -37.68 -7.38
N ALA A 326 -19.62 -36.65 -7.89
CA ALA A 326 -18.84 -35.74 -7.04
C ALA A 326 -19.74 -34.97 -6.08
N ARG A 327 -20.91 -34.50 -6.54
CA ARG A 327 -21.88 -33.81 -5.68
C ARG A 327 -22.38 -34.72 -4.56
N ASN A 328 -22.75 -35.96 -4.88
CA ASN A 328 -23.21 -36.93 -3.90
C ASN A 328 -22.11 -37.29 -2.91
N PHE A 329 -20.87 -37.50 -3.38
CA PHE A 329 -19.72 -37.74 -2.51
C PHE A 329 -19.55 -36.65 -1.42
N PHE A 330 -19.83 -35.39 -1.73
CA PHE A 330 -19.74 -34.32 -0.73
C PHE A 330 -20.99 -34.14 0.14
N LEU A 331 -22.18 -34.32 -0.42
CA LEU A 331 -23.43 -33.82 0.17
C LEU A 331 -24.47 -34.89 0.51
N GLU A 332 -24.31 -36.13 0.06
CA GLU A 332 -25.33 -37.19 0.23
C GLU A 332 -25.70 -37.42 1.70
N ASN A 333 -24.71 -37.43 2.59
CA ASN A 333 -24.93 -37.60 4.03
C ASN A 333 -25.24 -36.29 4.78
N SER A 334 -25.20 -35.14 4.10
CA SER A 334 -25.50 -33.81 4.65
C SER A 334 -26.32 -32.99 3.63
N PRO A 335 -27.53 -33.42 3.25
CA PRO A 335 -28.29 -32.82 2.15
C PRO A 335 -28.73 -31.37 2.41
N ASN A 336 -28.78 -30.96 3.69
CA ASN A 336 -29.13 -29.60 4.11
C ASN A 336 -27.90 -28.66 4.19
N ALA A 337 -26.70 -29.14 3.87
CA ALA A 337 -25.51 -28.30 3.89
C ALA A 337 -25.61 -27.21 2.81
N THR A 338 -25.22 -25.99 3.16
CA THR A 338 -25.11 -24.88 2.20
C THR A 338 -23.95 -25.18 1.25
N PHE A 339 -24.21 -25.15 -0.06
CA PHE A 339 -23.18 -25.33 -1.08
C PHE A 339 -22.92 -24.00 -1.80
N ILE A 340 -21.69 -23.50 -1.67
CA ILE A 340 -21.22 -22.24 -2.26
C ILE A 340 -20.12 -22.56 -3.27
N MET A 341 -20.37 -22.25 -4.54
CA MET A 341 -19.39 -22.39 -5.62
C MET A 341 -19.53 -21.17 -6.52
N GLU A 342 -18.77 -20.13 -6.22
CA GLU A 342 -18.73 -18.89 -7.00
C GLU A 342 -17.59 -18.99 -8.00
N LEU A 343 -17.90 -19.33 -9.25
CA LEU A 343 -16.92 -19.36 -10.32
C LEU A 343 -16.70 -17.96 -10.91
N PRO A 344 -15.46 -17.63 -11.34
CA PRO A 344 -15.21 -16.36 -12.03
C PRO A 344 -15.99 -16.30 -13.35
N GLU A 345 -16.29 -15.10 -13.82
CA GLU A 345 -16.88 -14.93 -15.15
C GLU A 345 -15.91 -15.38 -16.25
N PRO A 346 -16.41 -15.99 -17.33
CA PRO A 346 -15.57 -16.34 -18.46
C PRO A 346 -14.92 -15.07 -19.04
N PRO A 347 -13.65 -15.14 -19.47
CA PRO A 347 -12.99 -13.99 -20.06
C PRO A 347 -13.76 -13.50 -21.28
N PRO A 348 -13.89 -12.16 -21.47
CA PRO A 348 -14.69 -11.62 -22.54
C PRO A 348 -14.16 -12.09 -23.89
N THR A 349 -15.09 -12.55 -24.73
CA THR A 349 -14.76 -13.05 -26.07
C THR A 349 -14.08 -11.97 -26.91
N LYS A 350 -13.33 -12.38 -27.94
CA LYS A 350 -12.72 -11.43 -28.89
C LYS A 350 -13.75 -10.45 -29.45
N ALA A 351 -14.98 -10.92 -29.75
CA ALA A 351 -16.08 -10.10 -30.22
C ALA A 351 -16.54 -9.06 -29.19
N MET A 352 -16.64 -9.43 -27.91
CA MET A 352 -17.00 -8.51 -26.83
C MET A 352 -15.92 -7.43 -26.64
N LYS A 353 -14.64 -7.82 -26.61
CA LYS A 353 -13.52 -6.87 -26.54
C LYS A 353 -13.52 -5.92 -27.74
N GLN A 354 -13.84 -6.41 -28.93
CA GLN A 354 -13.95 -5.58 -30.14
C GLN A 354 -15.15 -4.61 -30.07
N LYS A 355 -16.30 -5.07 -29.57
CA LYS A 355 -17.50 -4.24 -29.40
C LYS A 355 -17.25 -3.12 -28.40
N GLU A 356 -16.61 -3.43 -27.27
CA GLU A 356 -16.26 -2.43 -26.25
C GLU A 356 -15.22 -1.43 -26.78
N ALA A 357 -14.20 -1.90 -27.50
CA ALA A 357 -13.23 -1.02 -28.16
C ALA A 357 -13.90 -0.09 -29.19
N ARG A 358 -14.83 -0.61 -30.00
CA ARG A 358 -15.62 0.21 -30.95
C ARG A 358 -16.50 1.24 -30.23
N ALA A 359 -17.10 0.88 -29.11
CA ALA A 359 -17.91 1.80 -28.31
C ALA A 359 -17.05 2.92 -27.69
N LYS A 360 -15.88 2.59 -27.15
CA LYS A 360 -14.92 3.59 -26.65
C LYS A 360 -14.41 4.51 -27.77
N LYS A 361 -14.11 3.96 -28.95
CA LYS A 361 -13.75 4.73 -30.15
C LYS A 361 -14.87 5.70 -30.54
N ALA A 362 -16.11 5.22 -30.64
CA ALA A 362 -17.26 6.04 -31.02
C ALA A 362 -17.51 7.18 -30.01
N LYS A 363 -17.38 6.89 -28.71
CA LYS A 363 -17.53 7.91 -27.66
C LYS A 363 -16.49 9.02 -27.77
N ARG A 364 -15.21 8.67 -27.93
CA ARG A 364 -14.12 9.65 -28.08
C ARG A 364 -14.26 10.48 -29.35
N ALA A 365 -14.63 9.85 -30.46
CA ALA A 365 -14.88 10.55 -31.73
C ALA A 365 -16.05 11.55 -31.61
N ALA A 366 -17.11 11.20 -30.87
CA ALA A 366 -18.24 12.10 -30.61
C ALA A 366 -17.83 13.29 -29.73
N GLU A 367 -16.99 13.06 -28.71
CA GLU A 367 -16.47 14.11 -27.83
C GLU A 367 -15.59 15.13 -28.58
N ILE A 368 -14.69 14.66 -29.46
CA ILE A 368 -13.91 15.54 -30.34
C ILE A 368 -14.84 16.33 -31.27
N ALA A 369 -15.87 15.69 -31.85
CA ALA A 369 -16.81 16.37 -32.72
C ALA A 369 -17.55 17.52 -32.01
N ILE A 370 -17.98 17.32 -30.75
CA ILE A 370 -18.62 18.35 -29.93
C ILE A 370 -17.66 19.52 -29.71
N HIS A 371 -16.43 19.25 -29.27
CA HIS A 371 -15.45 20.30 -29.01
C HIS A 371 -15.03 21.05 -30.27
N MET A 372 -14.98 20.39 -31.43
CA MET A 372 -14.74 21.03 -32.72
C MET A 372 -15.86 22.03 -33.06
N THR A 373 -17.12 21.65 -32.85
CA THR A 373 -18.27 22.55 -33.08
C THR A 373 -18.25 23.74 -32.13
N GLU A 374 -17.96 23.51 -30.84
CA GLU A 374 -17.83 24.59 -29.85
C GLU A 374 -16.68 25.54 -30.18
N PHE A 375 -15.52 25.00 -30.61
CA PHE A 375 -14.37 25.80 -31.01
C PHE A 375 -14.73 26.71 -32.21
N GLN A 376 -15.41 26.16 -33.21
CA GLN A 376 -15.85 26.95 -34.36
C GLN A 376 -16.82 28.06 -33.96
N ALA A 377 -17.78 27.76 -33.08
CA ALA A 377 -18.72 28.76 -32.58
C ALA A 377 -18.03 29.91 -31.84
N LEU A 378 -16.99 29.61 -31.04
CA LEU A 378 -16.19 30.62 -30.36
C LEU A 378 -15.36 31.48 -31.34
N LEU A 379 -14.81 30.87 -32.39
CA LEU A 379 -14.10 31.61 -33.45
C LEU A 379 -15.02 32.52 -34.25
N ASP A 380 -16.21 32.03 -34.61
CA ASP A 380 -17.20 32.82 -35.34
C ASP A 380 -17.66 34.01 -34.49
N HIS A 381 -17.86 33.80 -33.18
CA HIS A 381 -18.15 34.87 -32.23
C HIS A 381 -17.04 35.93 -32.15
N ASP A 382 -15.78 35.52 -31.99
CA ASP A 382 -14.64 36.45 -31.95
C ASP A 382 -14.48 37.23 -33.26
N ASN A 383 -14.66 36.57 -34.41
CA ASN A 383 -14.54 37.21 -35.72
C ASN A 383 -15.69 38.20 -36.03
N MET A 384 -16.89 37.97 -35.48
CA MET A 384 -18.08 38.79 -35.75
C MET A 384 -18.33 39.90 -34.73
N ASN A 385 -17.45 40.11 -33.74
CA ASN A 385 -17.68 41.06 -32.65
C ASN A 385 -17.46 42.54 -33.05
N VAL A 386 -18.30 42.99 -34.00
CA VAL A 386 -18.33 44.36 -34.55
C VAL A 386 -18.71 45.38 -33.48
N GLU A 387 -19.58 45.01 -32.53
CA GLU A 387 -20.00 45.88 -31.43
C GLU A 387 -18.84 46.23 -30.51
N ARG A 388 -17.96 45.26 -30.16
CA ARG A 388 -16.74 45.54 -29.39
C ARG A 388 -15.76 46.42 -30.14
N THR A 389 -15.60 46.22 -31.46
CA THR A 389 -14.75 47.12 -32.28
C THR A 389 -15.28 48.54 -32.25
N GLN A 390 -16.60 48.74 -32.39
CA GLN A 390 -17.21 50.06 -32.30
C GLN A 390 -17.10 50.69 -30.91
N ALA A 391 -17.23 49.89 -29.83
CA ALA A 391 -17.08 50.36 -28.47
C ALA A 391 -15.65 50.86 -28.21
N LYS A 392 -14.63 50.09 -28.62
CA LYS A 392 -13.21 50.49 -28.54
C LYS A 392 -12.92 51.78 -29.29
N GLU A 393 -13.46 51.93 -30.50
CA GLU A 393 -13.28 53.14 -31.29
C GLU A 393 -13.91 54.36 -30.60
N LYS A 394 -15.13 54.22 -30.06
CA LYS A 394 -15.79 55.29 -29.29
C LYS A 394 -14.98 55.72 -28.07
N VAL A 395 -14.46 54.76 -27.31
CA VAL A 395 -13.63 55.03 -26.14
C VAL A 395 -12.32 55.68 -26.56
N ASN A 396 -11.69 55.23 -27.65
CA ASN A 396 -10.45 55.81 -28.17
C ASN A 396 -10.64 57.27 -28.60
N VAL A 397 -11.69 57.59 -29.37
CA VAL A 397 -12.03 58.97 -29.75
C VAL A 397 -12.26 59.84 -28.51
N THR A 398 -12.93 59.30 -27.49
CA THR A 398 -13.16 60.01 -26.23
C THR A 398 -11.84 60.27 -25.48
N LEU A 399 -10.96 59.27 -25.42
CA LEU A 399 -9.65 59.38 -24.80
C LEU A 399 -8.77 60.41 -25.53
N GLU A 400 -8.74 60.40 -26.86
CA GLU A 400 -8.01 61.39 -27.66
C GLU A 400 -8.51 62.81 -27.42
N LYS A 401 -9.84 62.98 -27.35
CA LYS A 401 -10.45 64.26 -27.01
C LYS A 401 -10.04 64.74 -25.62
N LEU A 402 -10.06 63.87 -24.62
CA LEU A 402 -9.62 64.17 -23.25
C LEU A 402 -8.12 64.52 -23.22
N MET A 403 -7.28 63.79 -23.97
CA MET A 403 -5.84 64.07 -24.09
C MET A 403 -5.57 65.44 -24.72
N ALA A 404 -6.31 65.80 -25.77
CA ALA A 404 -6.22 67.12 -26.39
C ALA A 404 -6.68 68.24 -25.44
N GLN A 405 -7.76 68.02 -24.69
CA GLN A 405 -8.26 68.96 -23.68
C GLN A 405 -7.25 69.17 -22.54
N SER A 406 -6.68 68.09 -22.01
CA SER A 406 -5.64 68.14 -20.99
C SER A 406 -4.42 68.95 -21.44
N LYS A 407 -3.93 68.74 -22.68
CA LYS A 407 -2.84 69.54 -23.25
C LYS A 407 -3.18 71.03 -23.35
N ALA A 408 -4.42 71.38 -23.65
CA ALA A 408 -4.87 72.77 -23.78
C ALA A 408 -5.08 73.51 -22.43
N GLN A 409 -5.05 72.79 -21.30
CA GLN A 409 -5.33 73.34 -19.96
C GLN A 409 -4.10 73.48 -19.06
N VAL A 410 -2.88 73.30 -19.60
CA VAL A 410 -1.62 73.54 -18.87
C VAL A 410 -1.59 75.00 -18.36
N GLY A 411 -1.82 75.19 -17.06
CA GLY A 411 -1.82 76.49 -16.37
C GLY A 411 -3.18 77.09 -15.93
N LYS A 412 -4.29 76.32 -15.92
CA LYS A 412 -5.63 76.80 -15.46
C LYS A 412 -6.09 76.15 -14.12
N MET A 413 -7.21 76.64 -13.54
CA MET A 413 -7.70 76.33 -12.17
C MET A 413 -7.77 74.83 -11.82
N HIS A 414 -7.36 74.51 -10.59
CA HIS A 414 -7.29 73.17 -9.99
C HIS A 414 -8.56 72.32 -10.17
N ASN A 415 -9.73 72.89 -9.89
CA ASN A 415 -11.02 72.16 -9.95
C ASN A 415 -11.36 71.65 -11.36
N GLN A 416 -10.84 72.30 -12.41
CA GLN A 416 -11.10 71.89 -13.80
C GLN A 416 -10.21 70.69 -14.18
N THR A 417 -8.97 70.64 -13.67
CA THR A 417 -8.05 69.52 -13.85
C THR A 417 -8.52 68.26 -13.10
N GLU A 418 -9.06 68.40 -11.90
CA GLU A 418 -9.63 67.27 -11.15
C GLU A 418 -10.80 66.62 -11.88
N ARG A 419 -11.71 67.44 -12.45
CA ARG A 419 -12.84 66.93 -13.24
C ARG A 419 -12.39 66.13 -14.46
N LEU A 420 -11.39 66.61 -15.19
CA LEU A 420 -10.81 65.88 -16.32
C LEU A 420 -10.15 64.58 -15.90
N MET A 421 -9.42 64.58 -14.79
CA MET A 421 -8.78 63.36 -14.27
C MET A 421 -9.80 62.30 -13.83
N ALA A 422 -10.96 62.72 -13.31
CA ALA A 422 -12.08 61.82 -13.04
C ALA A 422 -12.70 61.25 -14.34
N GLU A 423 -12.88 62.07 -15.37
CA GLU A 423 -13.37 61.62 -16.69
C GLU A 423 -12.36 60.67 -17.37
N PHE A 424 -11.05 60.93 -17.26
CA PHE A 424 -10.00 59.99 -17.69
C PHE A 424 -10.06 58.66 -16.95
N LYS A 425 -10.29 58.69 -15.63
CA LYS A 425 -10.40 57.47 -14.82
C LYS A 425 -11.52 56.55 -15.34
N ILE A 426 -12.68 57.13 -15.66
CA ILE A 426 -13.83 56.39 -16.20
C ILE A 426 -13.46 55.76 -17.54
N CYS A 427 -12.86 56.51 -18.48
CA CYS A 427 -12.44 55.96 -19.77
C CYS A 427 -11.40 54.83 -19.62
N VAL A 428 -10.46 54.97 -18.68
CA VAL A 428 -9.43 53.97 -18.38
C VAL A 428 -10.05 52.69 -17.81
N GLU A 429 -11.07 52.81 -16.95
CA GLU A 429 -11.85 51.68 -16.43
C GLU A 429 -12.68 51.01 -17.54
N GLU A 430 -13.31 51.77 -18.43
CA GLU A 430 -14.04 51.22 -19.59
C GLU A 430 -13.12 50.46 -20.56
N VAL A 431 -11.90 50.97 -20.82
CA VAL A 431 -10.89 50.24 -21.62
C VAL A 431 -10.51 48.93 -20.93
N ARG A 432 -10.30 48.94 -19.60
CA ARG A 432 -9.97 47.74 -18.83
C ARG A 432 -11.04 46.67 -19.00
N ASP A 433 -12.31 47.02 -18.85
CA ASP A 433 -13.41 46.07 -18.93
C ASP A 433 -13.51 45.45 -20.33
N LEU A 434 -13.40 46.27 -21.39
CA LEU A 434 -13.39 45.79 -22.77
C LEU A 434 -12.21 44.87 -23.10
N VAL A 435 -11.03 45.16 -22.53
CA VAL A 435 -9.82 44.35 -22.73
C VAL A 435 -9.90 43.04 -21.94
N ASN A 436 -10.39 43.06 -20.70
CA ASN A 436 -10.59 41.84 -19.90
C ASN A 436 -11.60 40.88 -20.53
N GLU A 437 -12.70 41.41 -21.08
CA GLU A 437 -13.72 40.61 -21.76
C GLU A 437 -13.14 39.91 -23.00
N GLU A 438 -12.34 40.63 -23.79
CA GLU A 438 -11.65 40.07 -24.96
C GLU A 438 -10.57 39.06 -24.56
N GLU A 439 -9.81 39.32 -23.50
CA GLU A 439 -8.80 38.41 -22.98
C GLU A 439 -9.43 37.08 -22.56
N ALA A 440 -10.60 37.12 -21.89
CA ALA A 440 -11.34 35.93 -21.48
C ALA A 440 -11.80 35.09 -22.68
N GLU A 441 -12.30 35.72 -23.74
CA GLU A 441 -12.70 35.03 -24.97
C GLU A 441 -11.51 34.40 -25.70
N VAL A 442 -10.42 35.15 -25.86
CA VAL A 442 -9.18 34.65 -26.47
C VAL A 442 -8.63 33.45 -25.69
N LYS A 443 -8.63 33.51 -24.35
CA LYS A 443 -8.25 32.38 -23.49
C LYS A 443 -9.17 31.17 -23.64
N ALA A 444 -10.48 31.39 -23.79
CA ALA A 444 -11.45 30.31 -23.99
C ALA A 444 -11.18 29.56 -25.31
N ILE A 445 -10.90 30.29 -26.39
CA ILE A 445 -10.57 29.72 -27.71
C ILE A 445 -9.26 28.91 -27.63
N ILE A 446 -8.19 29.48 -27.06
CA ILE A 446 -6.89 28.81 -26.91
C ILE A 446 -7.02 27.53 -26.07
N SER A 447 -7.76 27.61 -24.95
CA SER A 447 -7.97 26.47 -24.05
C SER A 447 -8.73 25.34 -24.76
N LYS A 448 -9.75 25.68 -25.55
CA LYS A 448 -10.52 24.69 -26.32
C LYS A 448 -9.68 24.03 -27.41
N GLY A 449 -8.88 24.79 -28.16
CA GLY A 449 -7.95 24.25 -29.15
C GLY A 449 -6.89 23.31 -28.53
N THR A 450 -6.40 23.65 -27.35
CA THR A 450 -5.45 22.81 -26.59
C THR A 450 -6.10 21.51 -26.11
N LEU A 451 -7.34 21.56 -25.62
CA LEU A 451 -8.11 20.38 -25.22
C LEU A 451 -8.29 19.40 -26.39
N ILE A 452 -8.65 19.91 -27.57
CA ILE A 452 -8.80 19.09 -28.79
C ILE A 452 -7.48 18.39 -29.13
N ARG A 453 -6.35 19.09 -29.04
CA ARG A 453 -5.02 18.50 -29.28
C ARG A 453 -4.70 17.39 -28.27
N SER A 454 -4.91 17.64 -26.98
CA SER A 454 -4.68 16.64 -25.93
C SER A 454 -5.54 15.39 -26.14
N LEU A 455 -6.82 15.55 -26.51
CA LEU A 455 -7.71 14.43 -26.80
C LEU A 455 -7.21 13.59 -27.99
N LEU A 456 -6.65 14.21 -29.02
CA LEU A 456 -6.05 13.51 -30.16
C LEU A 456 -4.75 12.78 -29.78
N GLU A 457 -3.92 13.39 -28.94
CA GLU A 457 -2.67 12.78 -28.45
C GLU A 457 -2.92 11.51 -27.62
N ASP A 458 -4.01 11.48 -26.85
CA ASP A 458 -4.42 10.30 -26.07
C ASP A 458 -5.05 9.16 -26.91
N MET A 459 -5.19 9.35 -28.23
CA MET A 459 -5.72 8.33 -29.14
C MET A 459 -4.62 7.40 -29.68
N PRO A 460 -4.94 6.11 -29.89
CA PRO A 460 -4.09 5.18 -30.64
C PRO A 460 -3.81 5.71 -32.05
N LYS A 461 -2.56 5.56 -32.52
CA LYS A 461 -2.05 6.12 -33.79
C LYS A 461 -3.00 5.93 -34.98
N ARG A 462 -3.52 4.71 -35.17
CA ARG A 462 -4.43 4.39 -36.28
C ARG A 462 -5.76 5.15 -36.21
N GLU A 463 -6.28 5.36 -35.00
CA GLU A 463 -7.55 6.07 -34.78
C GLU A 463 -7.35 7.58 -34.90
N ARG A 464 -6.22 8.09 -34.41
CA ARG A 464 -5.83 9.49 -34.54
C ARG A 464 -5.78 9.91 -36.01
N THR A 465 -5.13 9.13 -36.87
CA THR A 465 -5.02 9.43 -38.30
C THR A 465 -6.39 9.50 -39.01
N GLU A 466 -7.37 8.70 -38.59
CA GLU A 466 -8.73 8.73 -39.16
C GLU A 466 -9.49 9.99 -38.74
N VAL A 467 -9.33 10.43 -37.49
CA VAL A 467 -9.93 11.67 -36.99
C VAL A 467 -9.22 12.90 -37.58
N GLU A 468 -7.89 12.90 -37.64
CA GLU A 468 -7.09 13.94 -38.30
C GLU A 468 -7.46 14.09 -39.77
N ALA A 469 -7.66 12.99 -40.50
CA ALA A 469 -8.10 13.04 -41.89
C ALA A 469 -9.52 13.62 -42.03
N ARG A 470 -10.42 13.34 -41.07
CA ARG A 470 -11.80 13.84 -41.07
C ARG A 470 -11.90 15.33 -40.74
N TYR A 471 -11.05 15.83 -39.86
CA TYR A 471 -11.07 17.21 -39.34
C TYR A 471 -9.84 18.02 -39.78
N SER A 472 -9.14 17.62 -40.84
CA SER A 472 -7.85 18.20 -41.25
C SER A 472 -7.89 19.72 -41.38
N ARG A 473 -8.90 20.24 -42.08
CA ARG A 473 -9.11 21.67 -42.26
C ARG A 473 -9.32 22.42 -40.95
N GLN A 474 -10.07 21.86 -40.01
CA GLN A 474 -10.36 22.47 -38.72
C GLN A 474 -9.12 22.43 -37.80
N LEU A 475 -8.29 21.39 -37.92
CA LEU A 475 -7.03 21.29 -37.18
C LEU A 475 -5.98 22.28 -37.68
N GLU A 476 -5.85 22.45 -39.00
CA GLU A 476 -5.02 23.50 -39.59
C GLU A 476 -5.48 24.90 -39.15
N GLU A 477 -6.80 25.11 -39.08
CA GLU A 477 -7.37 26.37 -38.58
C GLU A 477 -7.10 26.58 -37.08
N ILE A 478 -7.21 25.55 -36.24
CA ILE A 478 -6.83 25.61 -34.82
C ILE A 478 -5.37 26.04 -34.68
N GLU A 479 -4.45 25.45 -35.45
CA GLU A 479 -3.03 25.79 -35.40
C GLU A 479 -2.74 27.22 -35.85
N ALA A 480 -3.35 27.63 -36.97
CA ALA A 480 -3.21 28.99 -37.49
C ALA A 480 -3.75 30.04 -36.50
N GLN A 481 -4.93 29.79 -35.91
CA GLN A 481 -5.53 30.71 -34.94
C GLN A 481 -4.77 30.70 -33.62
N HIS A 482 -4.22 29.58 -33.17
CA HIS A 482 -3.46 29.51 -31.91
C HIS A 482 -2.25 30.47 -31.92
N VAL A 483 -1.49 30.53 -33.03
CA VAL A 483 -0.35 31.46 -33.16
C VAL A 483 -0.81 32.92 -33.13
N ARG A 484 -1.86 33.23 -33.90
CA ARG A 484 -2.44 34.59 -33.98
C ARG A 484 -2.99 35.06 -32.63
N LEU A 485 -3.77 34.21 -31.97
CA LEU A 485 -4.44 34.51 -30.70
C LEU A 485 -3.45 34.59 -29.54
N ALA A 486 -2.38 33.78 -29.53
CA ALA A 486 -1.33 33.90 -28.52
C ALA A 486 -0.62 35.26 -28.60
N SER A 487 -0.31 35.75 -29.81
CA SER A 487 0.26 37.10 -29.99
C SER A 487 -0.70 38.20 -29.55
N ARG A 488 -2.00 38.06 -29.85
CA ARG A 488 -3.03 38.99 -29.41
C ARG A 488 -3.16 39.01 -27.88
N LEU A 489 -3.10 37.84 -27.23
CA LEU A 489 -3.17 37.73 -25.77
C LEU A 489 -2.03 38.51 -25.07
N VAL A 490 -0.78 38.34 -25.54
CA VAL A 490 0.38 39.09 -25.04
C VAL A 490 0.18 40.61 -25.19
N THR A 491 -0.49 41.03 -26.26
CA THR A 491 -0.78 42.45 -26.51
C THR A 491 -1.82 42.98 -25.52
N LEU A 492 -2.88 42.21 -25.24
CA LEU A 492 -3.92 42.56 -24.25
C LEU A 492 -3.34 42.63 -22.83
N GLU A 493 -2.50 41.67 -22.45
CA GLU A 493 -1.79 41.68 -21.15
C GLU A 493 -0.91 42.94 -21.01
N GLY A 494 -0.23 43.35 -22.08
CA GLY A 494 0.54 44.58 -22.11
C GLY A 494 -0.32 45.84 -21.96
N ILE A 495 -1.51 45.87 -22.58
CA ILE A 495 -2.47 46.98 -22.45
C ILE A 495 -2.99 47.07 -21.01
N LEU A 496 -3.35 45.94 -20.39
CA LEU A 496 -3.79 45.89 -18.99
C LEU A 496 -2.69 46.37 -18.03
N ALA A 497 -1.43 46.00 -18.27
CA ALA A 497 -0.31 46.49 -17.45
C ALA A 497 -0.14 48.01 -17.55
N CYS A 498 -0.24 48.56 -18.77
CA CYS A 498 -0.21 50.01 -19.00
C CYS A 498 -1.40 50.72 -18.32
N GLU A 499 -2.59 50.15 -18.42
CA GLU A 499 -3.81 50.66 -17.76
C GLU A 499 -3.64 50.71 -16.24
N GLN A 500 -3.17 49.62 -15.62
CA GLN A 500 -2.96 49.55 -14.17
C GLN A 500 -2.00 50.64 -13.69
N PHE A 501 -0.94 50.89 -14.46
CA PHE A 501 0.00 51.97 -14.20
C PHE A 501 -0.67 53.36 -14.30
N MET A 502 -1.48 53.57 -15.34
CA MET A 502 -2.22 54.83 -15.54
C MET A 502 -3.24 55.07 -14.42
N SER A 503 -4.03 54.07 -14.05
CA SER A 503 -5.01 54.15 -12.97
C SER A 503 -4.35 54.42 -11.61
N HIS A 504 -3.18 53.83 -11.35
CA HIS A 504 -2.36 54.14 -10.17
C HIS A 504 -1.90 55.61 -10.16
N CYS A 505 -1.41 56.12 -11.29
CA CYS A 505 -0.97 57.51 -11.41
C CYS A 505 -2.12 58.50 -11.22
N ILE A 506 -3.29 58.24 -11.83
CA ILE A 506 -4.50 59.08 -11.70
C ILE A 506 -4.98 59.09 -10.24
N SER A 507 -5.04 57.93 -9.59
CA SER A 507 -5.48 57.80 -8.20
C SER A 507 -4.55 58.55 -7.25
N LYS A 508 -3.22 58.49 -7.47
CA LYS A 508 -2.24 59.24 -6.68
C LYS A 508 -2.39 60.75 -6.85
N TYR A 509 -2.65 61.21 -8.07
CA TYR A 509 -2.89 62.63 -8.36
C TYR A 509 -4.14 63.14 -7.62
N LEU A 510 -5.27 62.46 -7.76
CA LEU A 510 -6.53 62.81 -7.08
C LEU A 510 -6.43 62.73 -5.54
N ALA A 511 -5.57 61.86 -5.00
CA ALA A 511 -5.32 61.81 -3.56
C ALA A 511 -4.49 63.02 -3.07
N SER A 512 -3.54 63.49 -3.87
CA SER A 512 -2.70 64.64 -3.53
C SER A 512 -3.43 65.99 -3.59
N SER A 513 -4.39 66.14 -4.51
CA SER A 513 -5.18 67.36 -4.67
C SER A 513 -6.11 67.63 -3.46
N ASN A 514 -6.72 66.57 -2.93
CA ASN A 514 -7.56 66.63 -1.72
C ASN A 514 -6.82 67.04 -0.43
N SER A 515 -5.48 67.03 -0.41
CA SER A 515 -4.66 67.40 0.76
C SER A 515 -4.17 68.85 0.81
N SER A 516 -4.41 69.66 -0.24
CA SER A 516 -3.74 70.96 -0.45
C SER A 516 -4.57 72.22 -0.11
N THR A 517 -5.72 72.09 0.58
CA THR A 517 -6.62 73.23 0.90
C THR A 517 -6.51 73.79 2.33
N THR A 518 -5.34 73.74 2.96
CA THR A 518 -5.12 74.42 4.27
C THR A 518 -3.73 75.07 4.32
N ILE A 519 -3.68 76.41 4.15
CA ILE A 519 -2.48 77.24 4.33
C ILE A 519 -2.51 77.87 5.76
N PRO A 520 -1.38 78.01 6.47
CA PRO A 520 -1.30 78.40 7.88
C PRO A 520 -1.14 79.92 8.11
N THR A 521 -1.60 80.42 9.26
CA THR A 521 -1.34 81.78 9.76
C THR A 521 -0.01 81.85 10.56
N PRO A 522 0.70 82.99 10.57
CA PRO A 522 2.07 83.10 11.09
C PRO A 522 2.15 83.57 12.56
N SER A 523 3.23 83.13 13.19
CA SER A 523 3.68 83.36 14.57
C SER A 523 4.15 84.80 14.87
N THR A 524 3.96 85.25 16.12
CA THR A 524 4.76 86.33 16.73
C THR A 524 5.48 85.88 18.01
N SER A 525 6.71 86.37 18.08
CA SER A 525 7.81 86.23 19.02
C SER A 525 7.55 86.73 20.45
N SER A 526 8.31 86.25 21.45
CA SER A 526 9.44 87.01 22.02
C SER A 526 10.22 86.24 23.11
N ILE A 527 11.53 86.07 22.86
CA ILE A 527 12.67 86.59 23.67
C ILE A 527 12.63 86.38 25.21
N ASN A 528 13.56 85.51 25.68
CA ASN A 528 14.53 85.59 26.81
C ASN A 528 14.24 86.43 28.09
N PRO A 529 14.95 86.23 29.25
CA PRO A 529 16.17 85.44 29.48
C PRO A 529 16.15 84.56 30.75
N MET A 530 17.18 83.72 30.89
CA MET A 530 17.53 82.96 32.10
C MET A 530 18.17 83.85 33.19
N PRO A 531 18.15 83.37 34.43
CA PRO A 531 19.42 83.01 35.08
C PRO A 531 19.66 81.50 35.16
#